data_AF-A0A507E8D5-F1
#
_entry.id   AF-A0A507E8D5-F1
#
_cell.length_a   1.000
_cell.length_b   1.000
_cell.length_c   1.000
_cell.angle_alpha   90.00
_cell.angle_beta   90.00
_cell.angle_gamma   90.00
#
_symmetry.space_group_name_H-M   'P 1'
#
loop_
_entity.id
_entity.type
_entity.pdbx_description
1 polymer ?
#
loop_
_entity_poly.entity_id
_entity_poly.type
_entity_poly.pdbx_seq_one_letter_code
_entity_poly.pdbx_strand_id
1 'polypeptide(L)'
;MTDQTFGPTEYEYTERDLALYALGVGATREDLAFVYENHENFGPLPTFGVVPAFSTMMDCPFGDFIPNFNPMLLLHGEQYLELRAPAPTSGTLTTTGKIVDIVDKGKGCVVVMGTETKDAEGNVVYYNEFSNFIRGVKGVGNKSGKERGAATALNEAPKRAPDAVVTEKTTENQAALYRLSGDYNPLHIDPNMSSIGGFEVPILHGLCSFGIAGKHVAKQYANSDPAKIKNIKARFSKHVFPGETLRTEMWKEGNKIIFQVRVVERDVLAISNAAVELVPAEGEESAATGGASSEKGVAVPGFESSQVFETLKMGVETGSDEERKARVQKVKAIFQFDITNTSGKTASWYIDLKNAPGAVGAGPAPTKADATVLISDADFVTLASGKANAQKMFMAGKIKVKGQMMLAMKLDGVLQDAKKKSKL
;
A
#
# COMPACT_ATOMS: atom_id res chain seq x y z
N MET A 1 -17.56 -18.04 -22.16
CA MET A 1 -17.44 -16.58 -22.32
C MET A 1 -16.53 -15.93 -21.27
N THR A 2 -16.39 -16.47 -20.05
CA THR A 2 -15.45 -15.94 -19.03
C THR A 2 -13.96 -16.11 -19.36
N ASP A 3 -13.64 -16.92 -20.37
CA ASP A 3 -12.25 -17.25 -20.72
C ASP A 3 -11.69 -16.33 -21.83
N GLN A 4 -12.52 -15.45 -22.40
CA GLN A 4 -12.07 -14.46 -23.38
C GLN A 4 -11.45 -13.27 -22.65
N THR A 5 -10.21 -12.97 -23.02
CA THR A 5 -9.47 -11.79 -22.56
C THR A 5 -9.67 -10.63 -23.54
N PHE A 6 -9.56 -9.40 -23.04
CA PHE A 6 -9.51 -8.16 -23.84
C PHE A 6 -8.35 -7.28 -23.37
N GLY A 7 -7.91 -6.36 -24.22
CA GLY A 7 -6.57 -5.77 -24.15
C GLY A 7 -5.54 -6.62 -24.91
N PRO A 8 -4.23 -6.43 -24.66
CA PRO A 8 -3.65 -5.58 -23.64
C PRO A 8 -3.73 -4.08 -23.97
N THR A 9 -3.80 -3.24 -22.94
CA THR A 9 -3.62 -1.78 -23.07
C THR A 9 -2.42 -1.33 -22.27
N GLU A 10 -1.67 -0.36 -22.79
CA GLU A 10 -0.54 0.25 -22.09
C GLU A 10 -0.95 1.50 -21.32
N TYR A 11 -0.30 1.74 -20.19
CA TYR A 11 -0.44 2.93 -19.37
C TYR A 11 0.95 3.43 -18.96
N GLU A 12 1.40 4.50 -19.59
CA GLU A 12 2.65 5.19 -19.25
C GLU A 12 2.36 6.28 -18.21
N TYR A 13 3.21 6.36 -17.19
CA TYR A 13 3.08 7.32 -16.11
C TYR A 13 4.43 7.70 -15.51
N THR A 14 4.43 8.85 -14.85
CA THR A 14 5.58 9.41 -14.14
C THR A 14 5.17 9.78 -12.71
N GLU A 15 6.14 10.28 -11.94
CA GLU A 15 5.91 10.82 -10.61
C GLU A 15 4.88 11.96 -10.61
N ARG A 16 4.81 12.72 -11.73
CA ARG A 16 3.78 13.75 -11.94
C ARG A 16 2.37 13.16 -11.86
N ASP A 17 2.14 12.01 -12.46
CA ASP A 17 0.81 11.40 -12.55
C ASP A 17 0.42 10.78 -11.19
N LEU A 18 1.40 10.26 -10.44
CA LEU A 18 1.21 9.84 -9.05
C LEU A 18 0.81 11.02 -8.15
N ALA A 19 1.54 12.13 -8.23
CA ALA A 19 1.23 13.33 -7.46
C ALA A 19 -0.12 13.95 -7.88
N LEU A 20 -0.43 13.98 -9.18
CA LEU A 20 -1.72 14.45 -9.70
C LEU A 20 -2.88 13.61 -9.16
N TYR A 21 -2.75 12.29 -9.17
CA TYR A 21 -3.74 11.41 -8.57
C TYR A 21 -3.89 11.65 -7.08
N ALA A 22 -2.78 11.72 -6.34
CA ALA A 22 -2.79 11.96 -4.90
C ALA A 22 -3.53 13.27 -4.55
N LEU A 23 -3.22 14.37 -5.24
CA LEU A 23 -3.94 15.64 -5.10
C LEU A 23 -5.41 15.53 -5.49
N GLY A 24 -5.72 14.79 -6.57
CA GLY A 24 -7.08 14.50 -7.04
C GLY A 24 -7.93 13.72 -6.04
N VAL A 25 -7.30 13.00 -5.10
CA VAL A 25 -7.96 12.34 -3.96
C VAL A 25 -7.67 13.03 -2.62
N GLY A 26 -7.34 14.32 -2.67
CA GLY A 26 -7.26 15.23 -1.52
C GLY A 26 -5.98 15.15 -0.71
N ALA A 27 -4.90 14.54 -1.22
CA ALA A 27 -3.59 14.71 -0.59
C ALA A 27 -3.22 16.19 -0.58
N THR A 28 -2.44 16.61 0.41
CA THR A 28 -2.02 18.02 0.55
C THR A 28 -0.50 18.12 0.56
N ARG A 29 0.03 19.35 0.65
CA ARG A 29 1.46 19.61 0.83
C ARG A 29 2.09 18.90 2.04
N GLU A 30 1.28 18.45 3.00
CA GLU A 30 1.75 17.74 4.20
C GLU A 30 1.96 16.24 3.92
N ASP A 31 1.42 15.74 2.82
CA ASP A 31 1.51 14.34 2.40
C ASP A 31 2.71 14.10 1.49
N LEU A 32 3.90 14.51 1.94
CA LEU A 32 5.12 14.55 1.12
C LEU A 32 5.47 13.22 0.46
N ALA A 33 5.17 12.09 1.10
CA ALA A 33 5.35 10.75 0.52
C ALA A 33 4.53 10.48 -0.75
N PHE A 34 3.52 11.30 -1.04
CA PHE A 34 2.66 11.15 -2.22
C PHE A 34 2.72 12.34 -3.19
N VAL A 35 3.21 13.51 -2.75
CA VAL A 35 3.19 14.74 -3.57
C VAL A 35 4.56 15.35 -3.83
N TYR A 36 5.63 14.77 -3.27
CA TYR A 36 7.00 15.24 -3.48
C TYR A 36 7.90 14.10 -3.93
N GLU A 37 8.27 14.13 -5.20
CA GLU A 37 9.02 13.09 -5.91
C GLU A 37 10.40 12.79 -5.31
N ASN A 38 11.01 13.76 -4.60
CA ASN A 38 12.30 13.57 -3.92
C ASN A 38 12.15 13.15 -2.44
N HIS A 39 10.93 12.87 -1.96
CA HIS A 39 10.74 12.32 -0.63
C HIS A 39 11.31 10.89 -0.57
N GLU A 40 12.00 10.52 0.53
CA GLU A 40 12.66 9.21 0.66
C GLU A 40 11.70 8.02 0.56
N ASN A 41 10.43 8.25 0.88
CA ASN A 41 9.34 7.27 0.76
C ASN A 41 8.32 7.68 -0.32
N PHE A 42 8.74 8.42 -1.34
CA PHE A 42 7.85 8.76 -2.44
C PHE A 42 7.34 7.47 -3.11
N GLY A 43 6.03 7.38 -3.28
CA GLY A 43 5.40 6.21 -3.89
C GLY A 43 3.94 6.44 -4.25
N PRO A 44 3.34 5.52 -5.00
CA PRO A 44 1.92 5.61 -5.32
C PRO A 44 1.07 5.47 -4.06
N LEU A 45 0.03 6.30 -3.95
CA LEU A 45 -1.07 6.00 -3.03
C LEU A 45 -1.67 4.64 -3.45
N PRO A 46 -1.96 3.69 -2.54
CA PRO A 46 -2.38 2.33 -2.90
C PRO A 46 -3.50 2.26 -3.96
N THR A 47 -4.49 3.15 -3.85
CA THR A 47 -5.65 3.19 -4.74
C THR A 47 -5.36 3.73 -6.14
N PHE A 48 -4.15 4.24 -6.40
CA PHE A 48 -3.67 4.53 -7.75
C PHE A 48 -3.72 3.27 -8.64
N GLY A 49 -3.60 2.07 -8.05
CA GLY A 49 -3.65 0.80 -8.77
C GLY A 49 -4.95 0.53 -9.55
N VAL A 50 -6.00 1.35 -9.38
CA VAL A 50 -7.21 1.30 -10.22
C VAL A 50 -7.00 2.01 -11.56
N VAL A 51 -6.20 3.09 -11.58
CA VAL A 51 -6.06 4.01 -12.73
C VAL A 51 -5.52 3.31 -13.99
N PRO A 52 -4.46 2.48 -13.93
CA PRO A 52 -3.92 1.80 -15.12
C PRO A 52 -4.89 0.85 -15.82
N ALA A 53 -6.02 0.51 -15.18
CA ALA A 53 -7.02 -0.39 -15.73
C ALA A 53 -8.17 0.34 -16.47
N PHE A 54 -8.21 1.68 -16.46
CA PHE A 54 -9.30 2.43 -17.10
C PHE A 54 -9.40 2.19 -18.60
N SER A 55 -8.29 2.18 -19.35
CA SER A 55 -8.32 1.89 -20.79
C SER A 55 -8.86 0.49 -21.07
N THR A 56 -8.39 -0.52 -20.34
CA THR A 56 -8.89 -1.90 -20.46
C THR A 56 -10.36 -2.01 -20.09
N MET A 57 -10.83 -1.23 -19.11
CA MET A 57 -12.24 -1.18 -18.72
C MET A 57 -13.12 -0.66 -19.88
N MET A 58 -12.64 0.35 -20.61
CA MET A 58 -13.34 0.92 -21.77
C MET A 58 -13.33 -0.03 -22.98
N ASP A 59 -12.28 -0.84 -23.13
CA ASP A 59 -12.16 -1.85 -24.19
C ASP A 59 -13.01 -3.11 -23.96
N CYS A 60 -13.67 -3.22 -22.80
CA CYS A 60 -14.54 -4.36 -22.51
C CYS A 60 -15.68 -4.44 -23.55
N PRO A 61 -15.82 -5.55 -24.30
CA PRO A 61 -16.77 -5.65 -25.40
C PRO A 61 -18.18 -5.99 -24.89
N PHE A 62 -18.76 -5.13 -24.05
CA PHE A 62 -20.08 -5.37 -23.44
C PHE A 62 -21.16 -5.73 -24.47
N GLY A 63 -21.11 -5.14 -25.67
CA GLY A 63 -22.07 -5.40 -26.74
C GLY A 63 -22.09 -6.86 -27.23
N ASP A 64 -21.00 -7.61 -27.05
CA ASP A 64 -20.90 -8.99 -27.52
C ASP A 64 -21.69 -9.97 -26.65
N PHE A 65 -21.91 -9.63 -25.37
CA PHE A 65 -22.51 -10.53 -24.39
C PHE A 65 -23.64 -9.91 -23.55
N ILE A 66 -23.87 -8.60 -23.65
CA ILE A 66 -24.98 -7.89 -23.02
C ILE A 66 -25.96 -7.41 -24.09
N PRO A 67 -27.16 -8.03 -24.20
CA PRO A 67 -28.18 -7.62 -25.16
C PRO A 67 -28.60 -6.17 -24.97
N ASN A 68 -28.65 -5.41 -26.06
CA ASN A 68 -29.04 -3.98 -26.07
C ASN A 68 -28.25 -3.14 -25.06
N PHE A 69 -26.95 -3.41 -24.93
CA PHE A 69 -26.08 -2.67 -24.02
C PHE A 69 -26.18 -1.16 -24.26
N ASN A 70 -26.42 -0.41 -23.19
CA ASN A 70 -26.41 1.05 -23.18
C ASN A 70 -25.49 1.55 -22.07
N PRO A 71 -24.36 2.22 -22.40
CA PRO A 71 -23.41 2.69 -21.39
C PRO A 71 -24.03 3.70 -20.40
N MET A 72 -25.08 4.43 -20.78
CA MET A 72 -25.79 5.36 -19.87
C MET A 72 -26.56 4.64 -18.75
N LEU A 73 -26.77 3.32 -18.87
CA LEU A 73 -27.43 2.50 -17.85
C LEU A 73 -26.46 1.72 -16.97
N LEU A 74 -25.16 1.81 -17.26
CA LEU A 74 -24.09 1.19 -16.49
C LEU A 74 -23.76 2.07 -15.28
N LEU A 75 -23.74 1.44 -14.10
CA LEU A 75 -23.29 2.06 -12.86
C LEU A 75 -22.15 1.23 -12.29
N HIS A 76 -21.08 1.90 -11.88
CA HIS A 76 -20.01 1.26 -11.11
C HIS A 76 -20.51 1.01 -9.68
N GLY A 77 -20.75 -0.26 -9.33
CA GLY A 77 -21.36 -0.65 -8.07
C GLY A 77 -20.36 -1.00 -6.97
N GLU A 78 -19.33 -1.78 -7.29
CA GLU A 78 -18.29 -2.18 -6.33
C GLU A 78 -16.92 -2.19 -6.99
N GLN A 79 -15.90 -1.89 -6.20
CA GLN A 79 -14.50 -1.95 -6.60
C GLN A 79 -13.75 -2.88 -5.64
N TYR A 80 -12.92 -3.75 -6.21
CA TYR A 80 -11.85 -4.45 -5.50
C TYR A 80 -10.51 -4.11 -6.15
N LEU A 81 -9.49 -3.88 -5.34
CA LEU A 81 -8.10 -3.72 -5.76
C LEU A 81 -7.21 -4.54 -4.83
N GLU A 82 -6.31 -5.31 -5.40
CA GLU A 82 -5.26 -6.05 -4.71
C GLU A 82 -3.89 -5.56 -5.20
N LEU A 83 -3.00 -5.28 -4.26
CA LEU A 83 -1.60 -4.93 -4.51
C LEU A 83 -0.79 -6.22 -4.39
N ARG A 84 -0.32 -6.75 -5.52
CA ARG A 84 0.36 -8.05 -5.59
C ARG A 84 1.88 -7.93 -5.57
N ALA A 85 2.41 -6.80 -6.02
CA ALA A 85 3.81 -6.45 -5.94
C ALA A 85 3.97 -4.92 -5.81
N PRO A 86 5.12 -4.43 -5.32
CA PRO A 86 5.40 -2.99 -5.33
C PRO A 86 5.34 -2.44 -6.75
N ALA A 87 4.54 -1.40 -6.97
CA ALA A 87 4.53 -0.71 -8.25
C ALA A 87 5.70 0.28 -8.33
N PRO A 88 6.28 0.49 -9.52
CA PRO A 88 7.30 1.50 -9.71
C PRO A 88 6.73 2.92 -9.51
N THR A 89 7.60 3.92 -9.41
CA THR A 89 7.19 5.33 -9.30
C THR A 89 6.97 6.01 -10.66
N SER A 90 7.40 5.34 -11.73
CA SER A 90 7.28 5.75 -13.13
C SER A 90 7.45 4.54 -14.04
N GLY A 91 6.96 4.60 -15.27
CA GLY A 91 7.21 3.60 -16.30
C GLY A 91 5.95 3.26 -17.08
N THR A 92 5.99 2.13 -17.77
CA THR A 92 4.85 1.63 -18.54
C THR A 92 4.30 0.37 -17.89
N LEU A 93 2.99 0.35 -17.68
CA LEU A 93 2.27 -0.83 -17.22
C LEU A 93 1.44 -1.39 -18.38
N THR A 94 1.27 -2.71 -18.40
CA THR A 94 0.39 -3.38 -19.35
C THR A 94 -0.76 -4.06 -18.63
N THR A 95 -2.00 -3.76 -19.01
CA THR A 95 -3.20 -4.31 -18.37
C THR A 95 -3.97 -5.19 -19.35
N THR A 96 -4.37 -6.38 -18.89
CA THR A 96 -5.27 -7.30 -19.60
C THR A 96 -6.52 -7.54 -18.76
N GLY A 97 -7.69 -7.57 -19.40
CA GLY A 97 -8.98 -7.77 -18.75
C GLY A 97 -9.65 -9.09 -19.14
N LYS A 98 -10.56 -9.56 -18.30
CA LYS A 98 -11.46 -10.69 -18.57
C LYS A 98 -12.77 -10.56 -17.81
N ILE A 99 -13.81 -11.24 -18.27
CA ILE A 99 -15.08 -11.35 -17.52
C ILE A 99 -14.96 -12.44 -16.46
N VAL A 100 -15.06 -12.06 -15.19
CA VAL A 100 -14.94 -12.97 -14.04
C VAL A 100 -16.28 -13.63 -13.74
N ASP A 101 -17.35 -12.85 -13.76
CA ASP A 101 -18.70 -13.30 -13.45
C ASP A 101 -19.75 -12.39 -14.10
N ILE A 102 -20.93 -12.95 -14.39
CA ILE A 102 -22.11 -12.17 -14.77
C ILE A 102 -23.26 -12.70 -13.92
N VAL A 103 -23.96 -11.81 -13.22
CA VAL A 103 -25.01 -12.17 -12.27
C VAL A 103 -26.31 -11.46 -12.62
N ASP A 104 -27.37 -12.23 -12.83
CA ASP A 104 -28.73 -11.72 -13.03
C ASP A 104 -29.32 -11.28 -11.69
N LYS A 105 -29.65 -9.99 -11.56
CA LYS A 105 -30.31 -9.42 -10.37
C LYS A 105 -31.80 -9.13 -10.61
N GLY A 106 -32.37 -9.62 -11.70
CA GLY A 106 -33.79 -9.51 -12.05
C GLY A 106 -34.25 -8.12 -12.52
N LYS A 107 -33.67 -7.03 -11.97
CA LYS A 107 -33.88 -5.64 -12.41
C LYS A 107 -32.73 -5.09 -13.27
N GLY A 108 -31.69 -5.90 -13.47
CA GLY A 108 -30.45 -5.59 -14.14
C GLY A 108 -29.50 -6.78 -14.00
N CYS A 109 -28.33 -6.71 -14.61
CA CYS A 109 -27.25 -7.67 -14.37
C CYS A 109 -26.03 -6.98 -13.76
N VAL A 110 -25.21 -7.73 -13.04
CA VAL A 110 -23.87 -7.30 -12.61
C VAL A 110 -22.87 -8.01 -13.49
N VAL A 111 -22.02 -7.25 -14.19
CA VAL A 111 -20.86 -7.77 -14.91
C VAL A 111 -19.63 -7.47 -14.07
N VAL A 112 -18.93 -8.52 -13.64
CA VAL A 112 -17.67 -8.40 -12.92
C VAL A 112 -16.54 -8.59 -13.92
N MET A 113 -15.76 -7.53 -14.10
CA MET A 113 -14.55 -7.54 -14.92
C MET A 113 -13.33 -7.58 -14.02
N GLY A 114 -12.46 -8.57 -14.25
CA GLY A 114 -11.17 -8.69 -13.57
C GLY A 114 -10.06 -8.18 -14.49
N THR A 115 -9.09 -7.44 -13.95
CA THR A 115 -7.91 -7.01 -14.69
C THR A 115 -6.62 -7.37 -13.97
N GLU A 116 -5.60 -7.75 -14.72
CA GLU A 116 -4.23 -7.90 -14.23
C GLU A 116 -3.36 -6.85 -14.90
N THR A 117 -2.67 -6.07 -14.09
CA THR A 117 -1.72 -5.03 -14.52
C THR A 117 -0.31 -5.48 -14.20
N LYS A 118 0.57 -5.47 -15.21
CA LYS A 118 1.96 -5.91 -15.11
C LYS A 118 2.94 -4.76 -15.29
N ASP A 119 4.08 -4.83 -14.61
CA ASP A 119 5.24 -3.98 -14.86
C ASP A 119 6.04 -4.45 -16.10
N ALA A 120 7.12 -3.73 -16.42
CA ALA A 120 7.98 -4.03 -17.57
C ALA A 120 8.72 -5.38 -17.43
N GLU A 121 8.93 -5.84 -16.20
CA GLU A 121 9.51 -7.14 -15.86
C GLU A 121 8.50 -8.29 -15.93
N GLY A 122 7.21 -7.98 -16.11
CA GLY A 122 6.12 -8.94 -16.22
C GLY A 122 5.51 -9.39 -14.89
N ASN A 123 5.89 -8.77 -13.77
CA ASN A 123 5.28 -9.03 -12.47
C ASN A 123 3.87 -8.41 -12.44
N VAL A 124 2.89 -9.15 -11.91
CA VAL A 124 1.55 -8.59 -11.69
C VAL A 124 1.62 -7.67 -10.47
N VAL A 125 1.54 -6.36 -10.69
CA VAL A 125 1.59 -5.34 -9.63
C VAL A 125 0.21 -5.08 -9.02
N TYR A 126 -0.83 -5.09 -9.86
CA TYR A 126 -2.21 -4.87 -9.43
C TYR A 126 -3.15 -5.91 -10.02
N TYR A 127 -4.15 -6.30 -9.23
CA TYR A 127 -5.35 -6.96 -9.71
C TYR A 127 -6.58 -6.18 -9.28
N ASN A 128 -7.50 -5.93 -10.21
CA ASN A 128 -8.75 -5.22 -9.92
C ASN A 128 -9.96 -6.10 -10.25
N GLU A 129 -11.07 -5.91 -9.52
CA GLU A 129 -12.40 -6.29 -9.99
C GLU A 129 -13.33 -5.08 -10.01
N PHE A 130 -13.87 -4.79 -11.20
CA PHE A 130 -14.88 -3.76 -11.44
C PHE A 130 -16.25 -4.44 -11.52
N SER A 131 -17.11 -4.18 -10.54
CA SER A 131 -18.48 -4.71 -10.54
C SER A 131 -19.45 -3.68 -11.09
N ASN A 132 -19.86 -3.87 -12.35
CA ASN A 132 -20.70 -2.94 -13.09
C ASN A 132 -22.14 -3.42 -13.10
N PHE A 133 -23.05 -2.63 -12.55
CA PHE A 133 -24.49 -2.91 -12.60
C PHE A 133 -25.11 -2.25 -13.84
N ILE A 134 -25.66 -3.07 -14.73
CA ILE A 134 -26.31 -2.61 -15.96
C ILE A 134 -27.81 -2.73 -15.77
N ARG A 135 -28.51 -1.60 -15.69
CA ARG A 135 -29.96 -1.55 -15.45
C ARG A 135 -30.74 -2.07 -16.65
N GLY A 136 -31.86 -2.75 -16.37
CA GLY A 136 -32.83 -3.17 -17.39
C GLY A 136 -32.51 -4.46 -18.14
N VAL A 137 -31.26 -4.94 -18.09
CA VAL A 137 -30.86 -6.23 -18.67
C VAL A 137 -31.29 -7.36 -17.72
N LYS A 138 -32.10 -8.30 -18.20
CA LYS A 138 -32.66 -9.40 -17.38
C LYS A 138 -32.32 -10.76 -18.00
N GLY A 139 -32.21 -11.79 -17.17
CA GLY A 139 -32.01 -13.17 -17.64
C GLY A 139 -30.61 -13.45 -18.20
N VAL A 140 -29.63 -12.56 -17.96
CA VAL A 140 -28.25 -12.71 -18.40
C VAL A 140 -27.35 -13.01 -17.20
N GLY A 141 -26.60 -14.11 -17.27
CA GLY A 141 -25.69 -14.55 -16.22
C GLY A 141 -26.30 -15.51 -15.21
N ASN A 142 -25.51 -15.83 -14.19
CA ASN A 142 -25.86 -16.74 -13.11
C ASN A 142 -26.87 -16.11 -12.14
N LYS A 143 -27.67 -16.92 -11.46
CA LYS A 143 -28.62 -16.43 -10.43
C LYS A 143 -27.94 -15.98 -9.15
N SER A 144 -26.76 -16.53 -8.86
CA SER A 144 -25.90 -16.17 -7.74
C SER A 144 -24.48 -15.92 -8.25
N GLY A 145 -23.78 -14.99 -7.60
CA GLY A 145 -22.38 -14.73 -7.90
C GLY A 145 -21.46 -15.78 -7.29
N LYS A 146 -20.28 -15.93 -7.88
CA LYS A 146 -19.19 -16.78 -7.36
C LYS A 146 -18.59 -16.14 -6.10
N GLU A 147 -18.25 -16.94 -5.09
CA GLU A 147 -17.39 -16.52 -3.98
C GLU A 147 -15.95 -16.33 -4.52
N ARG A 148 -15.32 -15.21 -4.19
CA ARG A 148 -13.96 -14.82 -4.63
C ARG A 148 -13.14 -14.18 -3.51
N GLY A 149 -13.30 -14.68 -2.28
CA GLY A 149 -12.63 -14.19 -1.09
C GLY A 149 -12.93 -12.72 -0.78
N ALA A 150 -11.87 -11.94 -0.55
CA ALA A 150 -11.95 -10.54 -0.15
C ALA A 150 -12.75 -9.66 -1.13
N ALA A 151 -12.75 -9.99 -2.43
CA ALA A 151 -13.50 -9.27 -3.45
C ALA A 151 -15.02 -9.36 -3.25
N THR A 152 -15.52 -10.45 -2.67
CA THR A 152 -16.96 -10.69 -2.42
C THR A 152 -17.35 -10.65 -0.95
N ALA A 153 -16.40 -10.37 -0.05
CA ALA A 153 -16.66 -10.27 1.38
C ALA A 153 -17.68 -9.16 1.68
N LEU A 154 -18.65 -9.45 2.56
CA LEU A 154 -19.71 -8.51 2.92
C LEU A 154 -19.16 -7.30 3.66
N ASN A 155 -18.19 -7.49 4.57
CA ASN A 155 -17.56 -6.41 5.35
C ASN A 155 -18.60 -5.48 5.99
N GLU A 156 -19.63 -6.06 6.62
CA GLU A 156 -20.64 -5.29 7.34
C GLU A 156 -19.99 -4.50 8.49
N ALA A 157 -20.37 -3.23 8.64
CA ALA A 157 -19.85 -2.39 9.72
C ALA A 157 -20.25 -2.98 11.09
N PRO A 158 -19.31 -3.17 12.02
CA PRO A 158 -19.61 -3.64 13.37
C PRO A 158 -20.65 -2.77 14.10
N LYS A 159 -21.53 -3.40 14.89
CA LYS A 159 -22.52 -2.70 15.74
C LYS A 159 -21.91 -2.14 17.03
N ARG A 160 -20.78 -1.43 16.90
CA ARG A 160 -20.04 -0.74 17.97
C ARG A 160 -19.49 0.58 17.44
N ALA A 161 -19.05 1.47 18.33
CA ALA A 161 -18.40 2.72 17.89
C ALA A 161 -17.18 2.44 17.00
N PRO A 162 -16.90 3.28 15.97
CA PRO A 162 -15.68 3.19 15.18
C PRO A 162 -14.44 3.35 16.07
N ASP A 163 -13.38 2.61 15.75
CA ASP A 163 -12.08 2.73 16.42
C ASP A 163 -11.35 4.01 15.99
N ALA A 164 -11.58 4.46 14.76
CA ALA A 164 -11.08 5.72 14.25
C ALA A 164 -12.08 6.38 13.30
N VAL A 165 -12.08 7.71 13.27
CA VAL A 165 -12.91 8.52 12.38
C VAL A 165 -12.05 9.63 11.80
N VAL A 166 -12.03 9.74 10.46
CA VAL A 166 -11.35 10.84 9.75
C VAL A 166 -12.38 11.56 8.91
N THR A 167 -12.35 12.90 8.95
CA THR A 167 -13.26 13.75 8.19
C THR A 167 -12.46 14.63 7.24
N GLU A 168 -12.88 14.67 5.98
CA GLU A 168 -12.23 15.46 4.93
C GLU A 168 -13.31 16.17 4.09
N LYS A 169 -13.19 17.50 4.00
CA LYS A 169 -14.05 18.29 3.12
C LYS A 169 -13.46 18.27 1.71
N THR A 170 -14.24 17.77 0.76
CA THR A 170 -13.85 17.81 -0.65
C THR A 170 -13.91 19.24 -1.18
N THR A 171 -13.17 19.54 -2.24
CA THR A 171 -13.27 20.84 -2.91
C THR A 171 -14.41 20.85 -3.93
N GLU A 172 -14.93 22.02 -4.27
CA GLU A 172 -15.90 22.16 -5.38
C GLU A 172 -15.30 21.70 -6.73
N ASN A 173 -13.97 21.81 -6.88
CA ASN A 173 -13.24 21.40 -8.07
C ASN A 173 -12.70 19.96 -7.99
N GLN A 174 -13.10 19.15 -7.00
CA GLN A 174 -12.50 17.83 -6.77
C GLN A 174 -12.67 16.90 -7.98
N ALA A 175 -13.86 16.89 -8.58
CA ALA A 175 -14.13 16.08 -9.76
C ALA A 175 -13.35 16.58 -11.00
N ALA A 176 -13.20 17.90 -11.15
CA ALA A 176 -12.45 18.53 -12.23
C ALA A 176 -10.95 18.19 -12.17
N LEU A 177 -10.39 18.03 -10.95
CA LEU A 177 -9.02 17.59 -10.75
C LEU A 177 -8.87 16.07 -10.92
N TYR A 178 -9.69 15.27 -10.24
CA TYR A 178 -9.59 13.80 -10.25
C TYR A 178 -9.72 13.20 -11.66
N ARG A 179 -10.60 13.75 -12.50
CA ARG A 179 -10.80 13.25 -13.88
C ARG A 179 -9.51 13.28 -14.71
N LEU A 180 -8.56 14.15 -14.38
CA LEU A 180 -7.25 14.22 -15.07
C LEU A 180 -6.39 12.97 -14.83
N SER A 181 -6.78 12.10 -13.88
CA SER A 181 -6.19 10.78 -13.69
C SER A 181 -6.78 9.70 -14.61
N GLY A 182 -7.78 10.00 -15.45
CA GLY A 182 -8.17 9.13 -16.58
C GLY A 182 -9.65 8.82 -16.74
N ASP A 183 -10.50 9.07 -15.74
CA ASP A 183 -11.96 8.95 -15.92
C ASP A 183 -12.55 10.28 -16.39
N TYR A 184 -12.75 10.39 -17.70
CA TYR A 184 -13.22 11.61 -18.35
C TYR A 184 -14.75 11.68 -18.52
N ASN A 185 -15.50 10.78 -17.89
CA ASN A 185 -16.97 10.71 -18.04
C ASN A 185 -17.63 12.08 -17.76
N PRO A 186 -18.43 12.62 -18.69
CA PRO A 186 -19.01 13.95 -18.56
C PRO A 186 -20.00 14.08 -17.40
N LEU A 187 -20.50 12.97 -16.84
CA LEU A 187 -21.36 12.95 -15.64
C LEU A 187 -20.76 13.72 -14.44
N HIS A 188 -19.43 13.85 -14.42
CA HIS A 188 -18.68 14.43 -13.32
C HIS A 188 -18.24 15.88 -13.55
N ILE A 189 -18.62 16.50 -14.68
CA ILE A 189 -18.20 17.87 -15.00
C ILE A 189 -19.22 18.68 -15.80
N ASP A 190 -20.03 18.06 -16.66
CA ASP A 190 -21.01 18.74 -17.51
C ASP A 190 -22.42 18.64 -16.89
N PRO A 191 -23.00 19.77 -16.43
CA PRO A 191 -24.34 19.79 -15.83
C PRO A 191 -25.44 19.19 -16.73
N ASN A 192 -25.35 19.35 -18.05
CA ASN A 192 -26.34 18.80 -18.96
C ASN A 192 -26.32 17.28 -18.92
N MET A 193 -25.11 16.69 -18.97
CA MET A 193 -24.94 15.24 -18.89
C MET A 193 -25.30 14.68 -17.50
N SER A 194 -24.98 15.40 -16.42
CA SER A 194 -25.40 15.03 -15.07
C SER A 194 -26.91 15.04 -14.90
N SER A 195 -27.60 16.02 -15.49
CA SER A 195 -29.07 16.11 -15.43
C SER A 195 -29.76 14.94 -16.15
N ILE A 196 -29.21 14.46 -17.27
CA ILE A 196 -29.68 13.23 -17.96
C ILE A 196 -29.53 12.00 -17.05
N GLY A 197 -28.49 11.97 -16.22
CA GLY A 197 -28.28 10.97 -15.19
C GLY A 197 -29.22 11.10 -13.98
N GLY A 198 -30.01 12.17 -13.90
CA GLY A 198 -30.93 12.46 -12.80
C GLY A 198 -30.29 13.18 -11.60
N PHE A 199 -29.16 13.86 -11.79
CA PHE A 199 -28.48 14.63 -10.75
C PHE A 199 -28.67 16.14 -10.95
N GLU A 200 -28.87 16.86 -9.85
CA GLU A 200 -29.06 18.33 -9.88
C GLU A 200 -27.78 19.07 -10.30
N VAL A 201 -26.62 18.54 -9.93
CA VAL A 201 -25.29 19.03 -10.29
C VAL A 201 -24.35 17.85 -10.55
N PRO A 202 -23.20 18.06 -11.22
CA PRO A 202 -22.22 17.00 -11.40
C PRO A 202 -21.77 16.35 -10.09
N ILE A 203 -21.78 15.02 -10.08
CA ILE A 203 -21.40 14.23 -8.90
C ILE A 203 -19.90 13.93 -8.92
N LEU A 204 -19.32 13.72 -7.75
CA LEU A 204 -17.95 13.23 -7.62
C LEU A 204 -17.87 11.75 -8.04
N HIS A 205 -16.75 11.38 -8.66
CA HIS A 205 -16.45 9.99 -9.00
C HIS A 205 -16.49 9.10 -7.74
N GLY A 206 -17.14 7.94 -7.83
CA GLY A 206 -17.11 6.95 -6.74
C GLY A 206 -15.67 6.54 -6.39
N LEU A 207 -14.84 6.37 -7.42
CA LEU A 207 -13.41 6.04 -7.25
C LEU A 207 -12.58 7.18 -6.63
N CYS A 208 -13.01 8.45 -6.72
CA CYS A 208 -12.39 9.53 -5.97
C CYS A 208 -12.70 9.41 -4.47
N SER A 209 -13.96 9.15 -4.12
CA SER A 209 -14.36 8.89 -2.72
C SER A 209 -13.67 7.64 -2.15
N PHE A 210 -13.46 6.63 -3.00
CA PHE A 210 -12.66 5.43 -2.69
C PHE A 210 -11.20 5.77 -2.42
N GLY A 211 -10.57 6.60 -3.26
CA GLY A 211 -9.20 7.04 -3.06
C GLY A 211 -9.01 7.86 -1.79
N ILE A 212 -9.96 8.76 -1.47
CA ILE A 212 -9.97 9.51 -0.20
C ILE A 212 -10.04 8.54 0.99
N ALA A 213 -10.95 7.57 0.96
CA ALA A 213 -11.05 6.57 2.02
C ALA A 213 -9.80 5.69 2.14
N GLY A 214 -9.23 5.25 1.02
CA GLY A 214 -7.98 4.49 0.97
C GLY A 214 -6.81 5.28 1.56
N LYS A 215 -6.72 6.58 1.27
CA LYS A 215 -5.76 7.50 1.89
C LYS A 215 -5.95 7.61 3.39
N HIS A 216 -7.18 7.74 3.88
CA HIS A 216 -7.47 7.78 5.32
C HIS A 216 -7.01 6.50 6.01
N VAL A 217 -7.34 5.33 5.48
CA VAL A 217 -6.92 4.04 6.05
C VAL A 217 -5.40 3.88 5.99
N ALA A 218 -4.77 4.25 4.87
CA ALA A 218 -3.31 4.18 4.73
C ALA A 218 -2.59 5.05 5.75
N LYS A 219 -3.04 6.31 5.95
CA LYS A 219 -2.50 7.20 6.98
C LYS A 219 -2.71 6.64 8.39
N GLN A 220 -3.91 6.16 8.68
CA GLN A 220 -4.31 5.73 10.03
C GLN A 220 -3.67 4.40 10.47
N TYR A 221 -3.56 3.43 9.57
CA TYR A 221 -3.20 2.05 9.91
C TYR A 221 -1.98 1.50 9.17
N ALA A 222 -1.50 2.19 8.13
CA ALA A 222 -0.31 1.77 7.37
C ALA A 222 0.86 2.75 7.48
N ASN A 223 0.74 3.87 8.21
CA ASN A 223 1.74 4.96 8.20
C ASN A 223 2.06 5.43 6.77
N SER A 224 1.03 5.47 5.91
CA SER A 224 1.16 5.83 4.50
C SER A 224 2.08 4.91 3.68
N ASP A 225 2.42 3.72 4.19
CA ASP A 225 3.27 2.74 3.53
C ASP A 225 2.42 1.79 2.65
N PRO A 226 2.48 1.90 1.30
CA PRO A 226 1.67 1.07 0.42
C PRO A 226 2.02 -0.42 0.54
N ALA A 227 3.24 -0.78 0.95
CA ALA A 227 3.64 -2.17 1.14
C ALA A 227 2.90 -2.89 2.28
N LYS A 228 2.19 -2.14 3.14
CA LYS A 228 1.35 -2.71 4.21
C LYS A 228 -0.10 -2.92 3.81
N ILE A 229 -0.51 -2.47 2.63
CA ILE A 229 -1.87 -2.62 2.13
C ILE A 229 -1.89 -3.80 1.17
N LYS A 230 -2.60 -4.87 1.52
CA LYS A 230 -2.73 -6.05 0.66
C LYS A 230 -3.83 -5.85 -0.38
N ASN A 231 -5.01 -5.43 0.09
CA ASN A 231 -6.15 -5.18 -0.78
C ASN A 231 -7.11 -4.17 -0.15
N ILE A 232 -7.98 -3.63 -0.99
CA ILE A 232 -9.07 -2.75 -0.62
C ILE A 232 -10.32 -3.11 -1.43
N LYS A 233 -11.46 -3.23 -0.75
CA LYS A 233 -12.77 -3.53 -1.32
C LYS A 233 -13.78 -2.48 -0.87
N ALA A 234 -14.67 -2.04 -1.76
CA ALA A 234 -15.72 -1.09 -1.43
C ALA A 234 -16.99 -1.30 -2.27
N ARG A 235 -18.17 -0.98 -1.69
CA ARG A 235 -19.44 -0.83 -2.42
C ARG A 235 -19.87 0.63 -2.43
N PHE A 236 -20.13 1.16 -3.61
CA PHE A 236 -20.72 2.49 -3.81
C PHE A 236 -22.23 2.43 -3.55
N SER A 237 -22.72 3.35 -2.71
CA SER A 237 -24.09 3.30 -2.18
C SER A 237 -24.90 4.54 -2.54
N LYS A 238 -24.40 5.74 -2.22
CA LYS A 238 -24.99 7.02 -2.62
C LYS A 238 -23.93 7.92 -3.26
N HIS A 239 -24.37 8.82 -4.14
CA HIS A 239 -23.49 9.79 -4.79
C HIS A 239 -22.95 10.80 -3.77
N VAL A 240 -21.84 11.43 -4.11
CA VAL A 240 -21.21 12.54 -3.38
C VAL A 240 -21.21 13.74 -4.32
N PHE A 241 -21.50 14.93 -3.82
CA PHE A 241 -21.29 16.17 -4.56
C PHE A 241 -19.93 16.78 -4.21
N PRO A 242 -19.15 17.26 -5.20
CA PRO A 242 -17.94 18.03 -4.90
C PRO A 242 -18.24 19.21 -3.97
N GLY A 243 -17.44 19.40 -2.92
CA GLY A 243 -17.67 20.38 -1.86
C GLY A 243 -18.25 19.79 -0.56
N GLU A 244 -18.84 18.58 -0.62
CA GLU A 244 -19.34 17.88 0.56
C GLU A 244 -18.21 17.30 1.42
N THR A 245 -18.56 16.99 2.66
CA THR A 245 -17.66 16.46 3.67
C THR A 245 -17.81 14.94 3.79
N LEU A 246 -16.71 14.23 3.58
CA LEU A 246 -16.62 12.79 3.74
C LEU A 246 -16.10 12.43 5.13
N ARG A 247 -16.86 11.63 5.86
CA ARG A 247 -16.47 11.03 7.14
C ARG A 247 -16.21 9.54 6.97
N THR A 248 -14.95 9.13 7.03
CA THR A 248 -14.53 7.73 7.01
C THR A 248 -14.51 7.19 8.42
N GLU A 249 -15.39 6.24 8.70
CA GLU A 249 -15.49 5.52 9.96
C GLU A 249 -14.81 4.16 9.80
N MET A 250 -13.93 3.79 10.72
CA MET A 250 -13.05 2.61 10.60
C MET A 250 -13.10 1.75 11.85
N TRP A 251 -13.14 0.43 11.65
CA TRP A 251 -13.10 -0.60 12.70
C TRP A 251 -11.97 -1.57 12.38
N LYS A 252 -11.07 -1.79 13.34
CA LYS A 252 -9.97 -2.74 13.20
C LYS A 252 -10.37 -4.10 13.77
N GLU A 253 -10.34 -5.11 12.92
CA GLU A 253 -10.61 -6.53 13.23
C GLU A 253 -9.38 -7.35 12.80
N GLY A 254 -8.40 -7.49 13.70
CA GLY A 254 -7.10 -8.10 13.38
C GLY A 254 -6.31 -7.27 12.35
N ASN A 255 -5.95 -7.89 11.22
CA ASN A 255 -5.31 -7.23 10.09
C ASN A 255 -6.33 -6.62 9.09
N LYS A 256 -7.63 -6.72 9.35
CA LYS A 256 -8.68 -6.16 8.50
C LYS A 256 -9.21 -4.86 9.08
N ILE A 257 -9.23 -3.80 8.28
CA ILE A 257 -9.87 -2.53 8.61
C ILE A 257 -11.19 -2.45 7.86
N ILE A 258 -12.29 -2.74 8.52
CA ILE A 258 -13.62 -2.50 7.97
C ILE A 258 -13.87 -1.00 8.01
N PHE A 259 -14.44 -0.44 6.95
CA PHE A 259 -14.76 0.99 6.91
C PHE A 259 -16.06 1.28 6.18
N GLN A 260 -16.60 2.47 6.45
CA GLN A 260 -17.66 3.08 5.66
C GLN A 260 -17.40 4.57 5.51
N VAL A 261 -18.00 5.18 4.47
CA VAL A 261 -17.88 6.61 4.24
C VAL A 261 -19.25 7.24 4.21
N ARG A 262 -19.44 8.24 5.07
CA ARG A 262 -20.66 9.03 5.17
C ARG A 262 -20.45 10.41 4.59
N VAL A 263 -21.44 10.90 3.86
CA VAL A 263 -21.59 12.31 3.52
C VAL A 263 -22.22 13.01 4.72
N VAL A 264 -21.48 13.89 5.38
CA VAL A 264 -21.89 14.50 6.66
C VAL A 264 -23.15 15.34 6.49
N GLU A 265 -23.22 16.14 5.44
CA GLU A 265 -24.29 17.12 5.20
C GLU A 265 -25.66 16.46 4.99
N ARG A 266 -25.68 15.24 4.42
CA ARG A 266 -26.93 14.53 4.08
C ARG A 266 -27.18 13.29 4.93
N ASP A 267 -26.25 12.95 5.83
CA ASP A 267 -26.28 11.75 6.66
C ASP A 267 -26.52 10.43 5.89
N VAL A 268 -25.89 10.32 4.70
CA VAL A 268 -25.99 9.13 3.84
C VAL A 268 -24.66 8.43 3.67
N LEU A 269 -24.68 7.10 3.54
CA LEU A 269 -23.48 6.33 3.19
C LEU A 269 -23.18 6.46 1.71
N ALA A 270 -22.02 7.02 1.38
CA ALA A 270 -21.44 7.00 0.04
C ALA A 270 -20.77 5.65 -0.25
N ILE A 271 -20.02 5.13 0.72
CA ILE A 271 -19.35 3.83 0.65
C ILE A 271 -19.80 2.98 1.83
N SER A 272 -20.19 1.74 1.54
CA SER A 272 -20.55 0.72 2.53
C SER A 272 -19.83 -0.59 2.24
N ASN A 273 -19.94 -1.56 3.15
CA ASN A 273 -19.50 -2.94 2.91
C ASN A 273 -18.03 -2.98 2.46
N ALA A 274 -17.18 -2.17 3.08
CA ALA A 274 -15.84 -1.90 2.61
C ALA A 274 -14.81 -2.35 3.63
N ALA A 275 -13.66 -2.81 3.15
CA ALA A 275 -12.54 -3.16 4.01
C ALA A 275 -11.22 -2.98 3.29
N VAL A 276 -10.17 -2.75 4.08
CA VAL A 276 -8.78 -2.90 3.69
C VAL A 276 -8.22 -4.10 4.46
N GLU A 277 -7.58 -5.03 3.77
CA GLU A 277 -6.73 -6.03 4.43
C GLU A 277 -5.29 -5.53 4.42
N LEU A 278 -4.70 -5.47 5.61
CA LEU A 278 -3.29 -5.15 5.79
C LEU A 278 -2.47 -6.43 5.58
N VAL A 279 -1.25 -6.26 5.06
CA VAL A 279 -0.24 -7.32 5.09
C VAL A 279 0.02 -7.66 6.57
N PRO A 280 -0.12 -8.93 6.99
CA PRO A 280 0.17 -9.32 8.36
C PRO A 280 1.57 -8.88 8.75
N ALA A 281 1.74 -8.38 9.97
CA ALA A 281 3.09 -8.20 10.51
C ALA A 281 3.77 -9.58 10.55
N GLU A 282 5.05 -9.66 10.16
CA GLU A 282 5.83 -10.90 10.31
C GLU A 282 5.68 -11.39 11.77
N GLY A 283 4.95 -12.50 11.96
CA GLY A 283 4.54 -13.02 13.28
C GLY A 283 3.05 -13.32 13.47
N GLU A 284 2.15 -12.92 12.56
CA GLU A 284 0.69 -13.21 12.65
C GLU A 284 0.17 -14.21 11.60
N GLU A 285 1.02 -15.11 11.09
CA GLU A 285 0.56 -16.36 10.47
C GLU A 285 0.59 -17.50 11.50
N SER A 286 -0.61 -17.97 11.85
CA SER A 286 -0.90 -19.23 12.53
C SER A 286 -0.18 -19.50 13.86
N ALA A 287 -0.88 -19.20 14.96
CA ALA A 287 -0.67 -19.86 16.23
C ALA A 287 -0.94 -21.37 16.10
N ALA A 288 0.08 -22.11 15.67
CA ALA A 288 0.18 -23.54 15.86
C ALA A 288 1.65 -23.93 16.03
N THR A 289 1.97 -24.30 17.27
CA THR A 289 3.11 -25.09 17.73
C THR A 289 4.47 -24.40 17.89
N GLY A 290 5.02 -24.56 19.10
CA GLY A 290 6.46 -24.68 19.31
C GLY A 290 7.14 -23.46 19.91
N GLY A 291 6.99 -23.28 21.22
CA GLY A 291 7.93 -22.46 21.96
C GLY A 291 9.34 -23.07 21.96
N ALA A 292 10.35 -22.21 21.90
CA ALA A 292 11.62 -22.35 22.61
C ALA A 292 12.43 -21.06 22.45
N SER A 293 12.62 -20.36 23.56
CA SER A 293 13.79 -19.51 23.78
C SER A 293 15.05 -20.36 23.71
N SER A 294 16.00 -20.04 22.82
CA SER A 294 17.41 -20.38 23.01
C SER A 294 18.32 -19.46 22.19
N GLU A 295 19.45 -19.15 22.80
CA GLU A 295 20.56 -18.35 22.31
C GLU A 295 21.00 -18.78 20.91
N LYS A 296 20.70 -17.97 19.89
CA LYS A 296 21.34 -18.09 18.58
C LYS A 296 22.51 -17.10 18.51
N GLY A 297 23.71 -17.63 18.29
CA GLY A 297 24.90 -16.82 17.99
C GLY A 297 24.68 -15.96 16.75
N VAL A 298 25.55 -14.96 16.57
CA VAL A 298 25.46 -14.01 15.45
C VAL A 298 26.30 -14.41 14.23
N ALA A 299 26.93 -15.59 14.26
CA ALA A 299 27.76 -16.09 13.17
C ALA A 299 26.91 -16.69 12.04
N VAL A 300 27.18 -16.25 10.80
CA VAL A 300 26.57 -16.80 9.58
C VAL A 300 27.69 -17.30 8.65
N PRO A 301 27.74 -18.60 8.31
CA PRO A 301 28.79 -19.15 7.45
C PRO A 301 28.88 -18.44 6.09
N GLY A 302 30.10 -18.09 5.67
CA GLY A 302 30.35 -17.43 4.39
C GLY A 302 30.18 -15.90 4.41
N PHE A 303 30.16 -15.28 5.58
CA PHE A 303 30.15 -13.82 5.75
C PHE A 303 31.24 -13.37 6.72
N GLU A 304 32.16 -12.54 6.25
CA GLU A 304 33.20 -11.91 7.08
C GLU A 304 32.58 -10.97 8.14
N SER A 305 31.43 -10.38 7.82
CA SER A 305 30.65 -9.54 8.74
C SER A 305 30.25 -10.26 10.03
N SER A 306 30.24 -11.60 10.05
CA SER A 306 29.96 -12.39 11.26
C SER A 306 30.85 -12.00 12.44
N GLN A 307 32.16 -11.83 12.22
CA GLN A 307 33.11 -11.46 13.28
C GLN A 307 32.86 -10.03 13.81
N VAL A 308 32.40 -9.15 12.92
CA VAL A 308 32.01 -7.78 13.30
C VAL A 308 30.79 -7.84 14.20
N PHE A 309 29.76 -8.61 13.86
CA PHE A 309 28.55 -8.72 14.70
C PHE A 309 28.82 -9.43 16.03
N GLU A 310 29.74 -10.39 16.09
CA GLU A 310 30.20 -10.96 17.37
C GLU A 310 30.80 -9.89 18.27
N THR A 311 31.67 -9.04 17.69
CA THR A 311 32.29 -7.92 18.40
C THR A 311 31.25 -6.90 18.87
N LEU A 312 30.28 -6.56 18.01
CA LEU A 312 29.19 -5.64 18.33
C LEU A 312 28.28 -6.20 19.42
N LYS A 313 27.96 -7.50 19.35
CA LYS A 313 27.19 -8.20 20.37
C LYS A 313 27.85 -8.10 21.73
N MET A 314 29.13 -8.43 21.82
CA MET A 314 29.90 -8.25 23.06
C MET A 314 29.87 -6.79 23.51
N GLY A 315 30.15 -5.83 22.63
CA GLY A 315 30.17 -4.41 22.98
C GLY A 315 28.83 -3.86 23.48
N VAL A 316 27.70 -4.33 22.94
CA VAL A 316 26.33 -3.92 23.31
C VAL A 316 25.84 -4.63 24.55
N GLU A 317 26.18 -5.90 24.71
CA GLU A 317 25.67 -6.75 25.79
C GLU A 317 26.58 -6.75 27.04
N THR A 318 27.76 -6.13 26.97
CA THR A 318 28.63 -5.89 28.14
C THR A 318 28.40 -4.54 28.80
N GLY A 319 28.69 -4.46 30.11
CA GLY A 319 28.52 -3.28 30.95
C GLY A 319 27.36 -3.43 31.94
N SER A 320 27.29 -2.48 32.88
CA SER A 320 26.19 -2.40 33.87
C SER A 320 24.85 -2.09 33.22
N ASP A 321 23.75 -2.42 33.90
CA ASP A 321 22.39 -2.12 33.44
C ASP A 321 22.19 -0.62 33.18
N GLU A 322 22.80 0.24 34.00
CA GLU A 322 22.78 1.69 33.87
C GLU A 322 23.47 2.14 32.57
N GLU A 323 24.64 1.60 32.26
CA GLU A 323 25.37 1.92 31.02
C GLU A 323 24.62 1.45 29.77
N ARG A 324 24.00 0.27 29.84
CA ARG A 324 23.20 -0.29 28.75
C ARG A 324 21.94 0.52 28.51
N LYS A 325 21.22 0.90 29.58
CA LYS A 325 20.07 1.82 29.51
C LYS A 325 20.46 3.20 28.95
N ALA A 326 21.58 3.77 29.39
CA ALA A 326 22.06 5.06 28.89
C ALA A 326 22.33 5.02 27.38
N ARG A 327 22.87 3.91 26.87
CA ARG A 327 23.11 3.70 25.43
C ARG A 327 21.82 3.63 24.63
N VAL A 328 20.84 2.87 25.12
CA VAL A 328 19.49 2.81 24.52
C VAL A 328 18.85 4.19 24.49
N GLN A 329 18.97 4.97 25.57
CA GLN A 329 18.44 6.34 25.63
C GLN A 329 19.18 7.33 24.70
N LYS A 330 20.47 7.11 24.42
CA LYS A 330 21.26 7.94 23.50
C LYS A 330 20.88 7.68 22.03
N VAL A 331 20.64 6.41 21.67
CA VAL A 331 20.48 5.99 20.26
C VAL A 331 19.01 5.92 19.86
N LYS A 332 18.16 5.29 20.68
CA LYS A 332 16.69 5.15 20.49
C LYS A 332 16.29 4.61 19.12
N ALA A 333 17.05 3.65 18.60
CA ALA A 333 16.87 3.13 17.24
C ALA A 333 17.20 1.64 17.14
N ILE A 334 16.50 0.95 16.23
CA ILE A 334 16.81 -0.41 15.78
C ILE A 334 17.39 -0.32 14.37
N PHE A 335 18.58 -0.89 14.18
CA PHE A 335 19.23 -0.99 12.88
C PHE A 335 19.14 -2.41 12.36
N GLN A 336 18.78 -2.60 11.10
CA GLN A 336 18.95 -3.86 10.37
C GLN A 336 20.05 -3.69 9.32
N PHE A 337 20.79 -4.76 9.05
CA PHE A 337 21.80 -4.83 8.01
C PHE A 337 21.49 -6.01 7.12
N ASP A 338 21.25 -5.75 5.84
CA ASP A 338 21.12 -6.79 4.82
C ASP A 338 22.42 -6.79 4.01
N ILE A 339 23.25 -7.80 4.24
CA ILE A 339 24.61 -7.85 3.73
C ILE A 339 24.73 -8.92 2.66
N THR A 340 25.26 -8.55 1.49
CA THR A 340 25.47 -9.48 0.37
C THR A 340 26.96 -9.82 0.22
N ASN A 341 27.29 -11.11 0.23
CA ASN A 341 28.67 -11.58 0.05
C ASN A 341 29.05 -11.73 -1.44
N THR A 342 30.31 -12.07 -1.71
CA THR A 342 30.84 -12.22 -3.08
C THR A 342 30.21 -13.35 -3.89
N SER A 343 29.56 -14.31 -3.22
CA SER A 343 28.78 -15.39 -3.87
C SER A 343 27.34 -14.99 -4.22
N GLY A 344 26.94 -13.75 -3.95
CA GLY A 344 25.58 -13.24 -4.18
C GLY A 344 24.56 -13.66 -3.12
N LYS A 345 24.99 -14.31 -2.03
CA LYS A 345 24.10 -14.64 -0.91
C LYS A 345 23.92 -13.43 -0.01
N THR A 346 22.69 -13.22 0.47
CA THR A 346 22.36 -12.16 1.42
C THR A 346 22.02 -12.75 2.79
N ALA A 347 22.57 -12.18 3.84
CA ALA A 347 22.23 -12.49 5.22
C ALA A 347 21.91 -11.20 5.98
N SER A 348 21.04 -11.31 7.00
CA SER A 348 20.61 -10.17 7.79
C SER A 348 21.15 -10.22 9.22
N TRP A 349 21.34 -9.04 9.81
CA TRP A 349 21.62 -8.85 11.23
C TRP A 349 20.88 -7.64 11.75
N TYR A 350 20.74 -7.53 13.07
CA TYR A 350 20.19 -6.34 13.72
C TYR A 350 20.98 -5.88 14.94
N ILE A 351 20.85 -4.59 15.23
CA ILE A 351 21.31 -3.93 16.46
C ILE A 351 20.10 -3.17 17.03
N ASP A 352 19.53 -3.67 18.13
CA ASP A 352 18.48 -3.00 18.88
C ASP A 352 19.11 -2.13 19.97
N LEU A 353 19.03 -0.82 19.79
CA LEU A 353 19.36 0.18 20.80
C LEU A 353 18.16 1.11 21.05
N LYS A 354 16.95 0.57 20.88
CA LYS A 354 15.67 1.24 21.17
C LYS A 354 15.01 0.63 22.41
N ASN A 355 15.13 -0.68 22.57
CA ASN A 355 14.57 -1.42 23.68
C ASN A 355 15.69 -1.79 24.66
N ALA A 356 15.50 -1.50 25.96
CA ALA A 356 16.44 -1.93 26.99
C ALA A 356 16.35 -3.46 27.17
N PRO A 357 17.48 -4.16 27.38
CA PRO A 357 18.83 -3.66 27.66
C PRO A 357 19.72 -3.47 26.41
N GLY A 358 19.14 -3.44 25.22
CA GLY A 358 19.82 -3.47 23.94
C GLY A 358 20.28 -4.89 23.56
N ALA A 359 20.25 -5.20 22.27
CA ALA A 359 20.54 -6.54 21.76
C ALA A 359 21.19 -6.51 20.36
N VAL A 360 21.98 -7.54 20.05
CA VAL A 360 22.51 -7.77 18.69
C VAL A 360 22.23 -9.23 18.31
N GLY A 361 21.70 -9.44 17.10
CA GLY A 361 21.31 -10.76 16.62
C GLY A 361 21.55 -10.95 15.13
N ALA A 362 21.69 -12.22 14.71
CA ALA A 362 21.61 -12.62 13.32
C ALA A 362 20.16 -12.88 12.93
N GLY A 363 19.85 -12.64 11.66
CA GLY A 363 18.49 -12.60 11.13
C GLY A 363 17.94 -11.17 11.03
N PRO A 364 16.71 -11.03 10.50
CA PRO A 364 16.01 -9.75 10.48
C PRO A 364 15.77 -9.22 11.90
N ALA A 365 15.56 -7.91 12.00
CA ALA A 365 15.23 -7.30 13.29
C ALA A 365 13.92 -7.88 13.86
N PRO A 366 13.83 -8.16 15.18
CA PRO A 366 12.66 -8.81 15.78
C PRO A 366 11.41 -7.92 15.79
N THR A 367 11.59 -6.62 15.61
CA THR A 367 10.53 -5.64 15.36
C THR A 367 10.99 -4.69 14.26
N LYS A 368 10.10 -3.87 13.69
CA LYS A 368 10.41 -2.97 12.58
C LYS A 368 11.67 -2.13 12.88
N ALA A 369 12.71 -2.32 12.06
CA ALA A 369 13.92 -1.51 12.12
C ALA A 369 13.61 -0.05 11.78
N ASP A 370 14.24 0.88 12.51
CA ASP A 370 14.16 2.31 12.22
C ASP A 370 14.99 2.65 10.98
N ALA A 371 16.07 1.92 10.72
CA ALA A 371 16.87 2.00 9.49
C ALA A 371 17.40 0.61 9.07
N THR A 372 17.27 0.28 7.78
CA THR A 372 17.84 -0.92 7.16
C THR A 372 18.94 -0.54 6.19
N VAL A 373 20.14 -1.09 6.41
CA VAL A 373 21.36 -0.79 5.65
C VAL A 373 21.65 -1.95 4.72
N LEU A 374 21.64 -1.69 3.42
CA LEU A 374 22.03 -2.64 2.38
C LEU A 374 23.46 -2.32 1.96
N ILE A 375 24.36 -3.30 2.07
CA ILE A 375 25.80 -3.11 1.88
C ILE A 375 26.46 -4.44 1.50
N SER A 376 27.58 -4.40 0.77
CA SER A 376 28.36 -5.63 0.53
C SER A 376 29.12 -6.08 1.79
N ASP A 377 29.40 -7.37 1.93
CA ASP A 377 30.12 -7.94 3.07
C ASP A 377 31.50 -7.27 3.27
N ALA A 378 32.26 -7.09 2.20
CA ALA A 378 33.56 -6.43 2.23
C ALA A 378 33.47 -4.94 2.59
N ASP A 379 32.46 -4.23 2.06
CA ASP A 379 32.24 -2.81 2.36
C ASP A 379 31.81 -2.63 3.83
N PHE A 380 31.01 -3.54 4.39
CA PHE A 380 30.62 -3.51 5.79
C PHE A 380 31.79 -3.74 6.74
N VAL A 381 32.64 -4.73 6.46
CA VAL A 381 33.87 -4.95 7.24
C VAL A 381 34.78 -3.73 7.17
N THR A 382 34.91 -3.10 5.99
CA THR A 382 35.68 -1.87 5.82
C THR A 382 35.10 -0.71 6.63
N LEU A 383 33.78 -0.53 6.61
CA LEU A 383 33.07 0.48 7.38
C LEU A 383 33.25 0.28 8.89
N ALA A 384 32.96 -0.92 9.39
CA ALA A 384 33.06 -1.26 10.81
C ALA A 384 34.51 -1.22 11.33
N SER A 385 35.50 -1.46 10.46
CA SER A 385 36.91 -1.28 10.81
C SER A 385 37.31 0.19 10.98
N GLY A 386 36.49 1.14 10.52
CA GLY A 386 36.76 2.58 10.51
C GLY A 386 37.64 3.03 9.35
N LYS A 387 37.90 2.16 8.38
CA LYS A 387 38.69 2.47 7.17
C LYS A 387 37.88 3.20 6.10
N ALA A 388 36.56 3.23 6.24
CA ALA A 388 35.66 4.01 5.41
C ALA A 388 34.66 4.77 6.29
N ASN A 389 33.96 5.72 5.68
CA ASN A 389 32.97 6.57 6.31
C ASN A 389 31.60 6.32 5.65
N ALA A 390 30.56 6.11 6.45
CA ALA A 390 29.24 5.73 5.96
C ALA A 390 28.68 6.75 4.95
N GLN A 391 28.83 8.06 5.23
CA GLN A 391 28.32 9.12 4.35
C GLN A 391 28.99 9.10 2.97
N LYS A 392 30.31 8.93 2.90
CA LYS A 392 31.03 8.81 1.60
C LYS A 392 30.61 7.55 0.84
N MET A 393 30.45 6.42 1.53
CA MET A 393 30.04 5.16 0.89
C MET A 393 28.59 5.22 0.40
N PHE A 394 27.71 5.91 1.12
CA PHE A 394 26.35 6.21 0.70
C PHE A 394 26.33 7.10 -0.56
N MET A 395 27.08 8.21 -0.57
CA MET A 395 27.21 9.08 -1.75
C MET A 395 27.78 8.35 -2.97
N ALA A 396 28.65 7.35 -2.75
CA ALA A 396 29.20 6.51 -3.81
C ALA A 396 28.29 5.34 -4.23
N GLY A 397 27.08 5.22 -3.67
CA GLY A 397 26.12 4.16 -3.98
C GLY A 397 26.46 2.77 -3.41
N LYS A 398 27.51 2.66 -2.58
CA LYS A 398 27.93 1.41 -1.93
C LYS A 398 27.06 1.01 -0.73
N ILE A 399 26.41 2.00 -0.13
CA ILE A 399 25.42 1.82 0.93
C ILE A 399 24.08 2.32 0.41
N LYS A 400 23.05 1.50 0.54
CA LYS A 400 21.67 1.95 0.41
C LYS A 400 21.00 1.87 1.78
N VAL A 401 20.19 2.85 2.11
CA VAL A 401 19.46 2.90 3.38
C VAL A 401 17.97 2.92 3.07
N LYS A 402 17.20 2.09 3.76
CA LYS A 402 15.75 2.18 3.84
C LYS A 402 15.36 2.62 5.26
N GLY A 403 14.28 3.37 5.41
CA GLY A 403 13.86 3.93 6.71
C GLY A 403 14.54 5.26 7.03
N GLN A 404 14.67 5.59 8.32
CA GLN A 404 15.06 6.91 8.80
C GLN A 404 16.53 7.22 8.50
N MET A 405 16.79 7.94 7.42
CA MET A 405 18.14 8.30 6.96
C MET A 405 19.01 8.97 8.04
N MET A 406 18.42 9.88 8.82
CA MET A 406 19.14 10.59 9.90
C MET A 406 19.62 9.65 11.01
N LEU A 407 18.94 8.52 11.24
CA LEU A 407 19.41 7.50 12.18
C LEU A 407 20.51 6.65 11.57
N ALA A 408 20.43 6.31 10.28
CA ALA A 408 21.51 5.63 9.58
C ALA A 408 22.82 6.45 9.58
N MET A 409 22.75 7.77 9.60
CA MET A 409 23.95 8.62 9.76
C MET A 409 24.58 8.55 11.17
N LYS A 410 23.85 8.08 12.19
CA LYS A 410 24.41 7.79 13.52
C LYS A 410 25.17 6.47 13.59
N LEU A 411 25.14 5.67 12.53
CA LEU A 411 25.72 4.33 12.49
C LEU A 411 27.22 4.34 12.75
N ASP A 412 27.98 5.29 12.20
CA ASP A 412 29.41 5.44 12.45
C ASP A 412 29.69 5.55 13.96
N GLY A 413 28.90 6.34 14.69
CA GLY A 413 29.00 6.47 16.14
C GLY A 413 28.68 5.16 16.88
N VAL A 414 27.65 4.44 16.45
CA VAL A 414 27.25 3.15 17.05
C VAL A 414 28.33 2.10 16.87
N LEU A 415 28.90 1.97 15.66
CA LEU A 415 29.96 1.01 15.35
C LEU A 415 31.26 1.33 16.10
N GLN A 416 31.62 2.62 16.23
CA GLN A 416 32.82 3.05 16.94
C GLN A 416 32.70 2.91 18.46
N ASP A 417 31.55 3.26 19.05
CA ASP A 417 31.31 3.15 20.50
C ASP A 417 31.32 1.68 20.95
N ALA A 418 30.73 0.78 20.17
CA ALA A 418 30.72 -0.66 20.45
C ALA A 418 32.14 -1.28 20.37
N LYS A 419 32.95 -0.87 19.37
CA LYS A 419 34.33 -1.35 19.18
C LYS A 419 35.29 -0.89 20.29
N LYS A 420 35.11 0.31 20.85
CA LYS A 420 35.93 0.77 21.99
C LYS A 420 35.74 -0.11 23.23
N LYS A 421 34.52 -0.61 23.44
CA LYS A 421 34.17 -1.43 24.61
C LYS A 421 34.50 -2.91 24.45
N SER A 422 34.65 -3.43 23.24
CA SER A 422 35.09 -4.82 23.00
C SER A 422 36.62 -5.02 23.15
N LYS A 423 37.38 -3.94 23.38
CA LYS A 423 38.83 -3.96 23.61
C LYS A 423 39.22 -3.78 25.09
N LEU A 424 38.23 -3.60 25.95
CA LEU A 424 38.33 -3.70 27.41
C LEU A 424 38.01 -5.14 27.79
#